data_AF-A0A1C3E9D8-F1
#
_entry.id   AF-A0A1C3E9D8-F1
#
_cell.length_a   1.000
_cell.length_b   1.000
_cell.length_c   1.000
_cell.angle_alpha   90.00
_cell.angle_beta   90.00
_cell.angle_gamma   90.00
#
_symmetry.space_group_name_H-M   'P 1'
#
loop_
_entity.id
_entity.type
_entity.pdbx_description
1 polymer ?
#
loop_
_entity_poly.entity_id
_entity_poly.type
_entity_poly.pdbx_seq_one_letter_code
_entity_poly.pdbx_strand_id
1 'polypeptide(L)' 'MKNNIVSRVRKIHFNGSLTKAAQYFNVSSTAYHKWESDGEFPAKSGRMQQAHVLTGYSYQVLTPSIFVLPKRAENTTPA' A
#
# COMPACT_ATOMS: atom_id res chain seq x y z
N MET A 1 -12.93 9.56 0.10
CA MET A 1 -11.88 8.53 0.30
C MET A 1 -11.38 8.10 -1.07
N LYS A 2 -10.07 8.20 -1.33
CA LYS A 2 -9.47 7.73 -2.58
C LYS A 2 -9.71 6.22 -2.73
N ASN A 3 -10.09 5.77 -3.92
CA ASN A 3 -10.39 4.36 -4.19
C ASN A 3 -9.08 3.62 -4.55
N ASN A 4 -8.26 3.32 -3.54
CA ASN A 4 -6.98 2.63 -3.70
C ASN A 4 -6.97 1.26 -3.01
N ILE A 5 -5.87 0.52 -3.17
CA ILE A 5 -5.74 -0.86 -2.67
C ILE A 5 -5.92 -0.92 -1.15
N VAL A 6 -5.33 0.00 -0.39
CA VAL A 6 -5.43 0.02 1.09
C VAL A 6 -6.87 0.23 1.54
N SER A 7 -7.57 1.21 0.95
CA SER A 7 -8.98 1.47 1.26
C SER A 7 -9.91 0.31 0.86
N ARG A 8 -9.58 -0.40 -0.22
CA ARG A 8 -10.30 -1.61 -0.67
C ARG A 8 -10.10 -2.75 0.32
N VAL A 9 -8.88 -2.99 0.77
CA VAL A 9 -8.57 -4.01 1.79
C VAL A 9 -9.33 -3.72 3.07
N ARG A 10 -9.37 -2.46 3.55
CA ARG A 10 -10.20 -2.08 4.69
C ARG A 10 -11.68 -2.40 4.50
N LYS A 11 -12.24 -2.04 3.35
CA LYS A 11 -13.66 -2.27 3.05
C LYS A 11 -14.00 -3.76 3.02
N ILE A 12 -13.20 -4.56 2.32
CA ILE A 12 -13.46 -5.98 2.08
C ILE A 12 -13.17 -6.84 3.32
N HIS A 13 -12.00 -6.68 3.92
CA HIS A 13 -11.54 -7.59 4.98
C HIS A 13 -11.88 -7.11 6.40
N PHE A 14 -12.18 -5.81 6.57
CA PHE A 14 -12.44 -5.22 7.88
C PHE A 14 -13.81 -4.52 7.95
N ASN A 15 -14.70 -4.79 6.99
CA ASN A 15 -16.04 -4.20 6.91
C ASN A 15 -16.02 -2.66 6.95
N GLY A 16 -14.97 -2.05 6.40
CA GLY A 16 -14.77 -0.60 6.44
C GLY A 16 -14.26 -0.05 7.77
N SER A 17 -14.01 -0.86 8.79
CA SER A 17 -13.53 -0.37 10.09
C SER A 17 -12.04 -0.02 10.05
N LEU A 18 -11.73 1.27 10.24
CA LEU A 18 -10.35 1.75 10.32
C LEU A 18 -9.62 1.17 11.53
N THR A 19 -10.30 1.13 12.68
CA THR A 19 -9.75 0.61 13.93
C THR A 19 -9.38 -0.87 13.81
N LYS A 20 -10.26 -1.70 13.24
CA LYS A 20 -9.97 -3.14 13.06
C LYS A 20 -8.79 -3.37 12.11
N ALA A 21 -8.73 -2.61 11.02
CA ALA A 21 -7.61 -2.70 10.08
C ALA A 21 -6.29 -2.28 10.76
N ALA A 22 -6.27 -1.15 11.47
CA ALA A 22 -5.10 -0.67 12.20
C ALA A 22 -4.62 -1.68 13.27
N GLN A 23 -5.56 -2.29 14.01
CA GLN A 23 -5.27 -3.34 14.99
C GLN A 23 -4.63 -4.57 14.33
N TYR A 24 -5.18 -5.05 13.20
CA TYR A 24 -4.61 -6.21 12.48
C TYR A 24 -3.17 -5.98 12.04
N PHE A 25 -2.85 -4.78 11.54
CA PHE A 25 -1.49 -4.41 11.13
C PHE A 25 -0.61 -3.94 12.29
N ASN A 26 -1.11 -3.97 13.52
CA ASN A 26 -0.45 -3.49 14.74
C ASN A 26 0.14 -2.08 14.58
N VAL A 27 -0.69 -1.15 14.09
CA VAL A 27 -0.35 0.26 13.90
C VAL A 27 -1.45 1.16 14.46
N SER A 28 -1.16 2.46 14.61
CA SER A 28 -2.20 3.43 14.94
C SER A 28 -3.15 3.66 13.76
N SER A 29 -4.39 4.05 14.05
CA SER A 29 -5.37 4.42 13.02
C SER A 29 -4.85 5.52 12.10
N THR A 30 -4.10 6.48 12.65
CA THR A 30 -3.44 7.55 11.89
C THR A 30 -2.42 7.01 10.89
N ALA A 31 -1.59 6.04 11.30
CA ALA A 31 -0.62 5.42 10.41
C ALA A 31 -1.31 4.65 9.28
N TYR A 32 -2.37 3.90 9.58
CA TYR A 32 -3.15 3.22 8.55
C TYR A 32 -3.82 4.21 7.59
N HIS A 33 -4.38 5.30 8.12
CA HIS A 33 -4.98 6.33 7.30
C HIS A 33 -3.97 7.05 6.39
N LYS A 34 -2.72 7.16 6.84
CA LYS A 34 -1.61 7.63 5.99
C LYS A 34 -1.40 6.69 4.80
N TRP A 35 -1.40 5.38 5.00
CA TRP A 35 -1.30 4.42 3.89
C TRP A 35 -2.48 4.51 2.93
N GLU A 36 -3.69 4.80 3.42
CA GLU A 36 -4.83 5.11 2.55
C GLU A 36 -4.64 6.41 1.77
N SER A 37 -3.87 7.36 2.28
CA SER A 37 -3.58 8.62 1.57
C SER A 37 -2.49 8.43 0.51
N ASP A 38 -1.45 7.66 0.86
CA ASP A 38 -0.33 7.28 -0.01
C ASP A 38 -0.79 6.29 -1.11
N GLY A 39 -1.82 5.49 -0.80
CA GLY A 39 -2.47 4.58 -1.73
C GLY A 39 -1.83 3.19 -1.82
N GLU A 40 -0.89 2.88 -0.95
CA GLU A 40 -0.13 1.63 -0.94
C GLU A 40 0.26 1.19 0.47
N PHE A 41 0.56 -0.09 0.64
CA PHE A 41 1.12 -0.62 1.88
C PHE A 41 2.62 -0.33 1.94
N PRO A 42 3.19 -0.07 3.13
CA PRO A 42 4.61 0.18 3.24
C PRO A 42 5.40 -1.09 2.91
N ALA A 43 6.39 -0.94 2.03
CA ALA A 43 7.33 -2.00 1.66
C ALA A 43 8.14 -2.53 2.85
N LYS A 44 8.38 -1.64 3.83
CA LYS A 44 9.24 -1.90 4.97
C LYS A 44 8.45 -2.55 6.12
N SER A 45 9.18 -3.30 6.95
CA SER A 45 8.67 -3.84 8.21
C SER A 45 7.62 -4.96 8.08
N GLY A 46 7.52 -5.65 6.94
CA GLY A 46 6.69 -6.86 6.80
C GLY A 46 5.17 -6.63 6.66
N ARG A 47 4.71 -5.37 6.64
CA ARG A 47 3.28 -5.04 6.50
C ARG A 47 2.75 -5.37 5.10
N MET A 48 3.59 -5.20 4.07
CA MET A 48 3.30 -5.69 2.71
C MET A 48 3.10 -7.20 2.68
N GLN A 49 3.93 -7.97 3.40
CA GLN A 49 3.77 -9.43 3.50
C GLN A 49 2.48 -9.80 4.23
N GLN A 50 2.14 -9.12 5.33
CA GLN A 50 0.86 -9.34 6.01
C GLN A 50 -0.33 -9.03 5.09
N ALA A 51 -0.26 -7.94 4.33
CA ALA A 51 -1.30 -7.59 3.36
C ALA A 51 -1.42 -8.63 2.24
N HIS A 52 -0.30 -9.20 1.78
CA HIS A 52 -0.30 -10.30 0.82
C HIS A 52 -0.95 -11.55 1.39
N VAL A 53 -0.60 -11.96 2.61
CA VAL A 53 -1.20 -13.12 3.27
C VAL A 53 -2.71 -12.91 3.49
N LEU A 54 -3.13 -11.70 3.83
CA LEU A 54 -4.55 -11.36 4.06
C LEU A 54 -5.37 -11.38 2.77
N THR A 55 -4.81 -10.89 1.67
CA THR A 55 -5.57 -10.55 0.44
C THR A 55 -5.29 -11.46 -0.74
N GLY A 56 -4.16 -12.16 -0.74
CA GLY A 56 -3.63 -12.90 -1.89
C GLY A 56 -3.03 -12.02 -3.00
N TYR A 57 -3.07 -10.68 -2.89
CA TYR A 57 -2.55 -9.80 -3.93
C TYR A 57 -1.03 -9.79 -4.00
N SER A 58 -0.47 -9.73 -5.21
CA SER A 58 0.97 -9.64 -5.40
C SER A 58 1.55 -8.36 -4.79
N TYR A 59 2.82 -8.42 -4.39
CA TYR A 59 3.54 -7.27 -3.84
C TYR A 59 3.54 -6.04 -4.78
N GLN A 60 3.53 -6.27 -6.10
CA GLN A 60 3.43 -5.20 -7.11
C GLN A 60 2.13 -4.40 -7.02
N VAL A 61 1.04 -5.05 -6.63
CA VAL A 61 -0.27 -4.38 -6.47
C VAL A 61 -0.34 -3.68 -5.11
N LEU A 62 0.24 -4.27 -4.08
CA LEU A 62 0.20 -3.76 -2.71
C LEU A 62 1.14 -2.57 -2.49
N THR A 63 2.29 -2.58 -3.16
CA THR A 63 3.35 -1.58 -3.04
C THR A 63 3.99 -1.34 -4.42
N PRO A 64 3.28 -0.67 -5.34
CA PRO A 64 3.79 -0.44 -6.69
C PRO A 64 5.08 0.40 -6.68
N SER A 65 5.25 1.33 -5.73
CA SER A 65 6.39 2.26 -5.68
C SER A 65 7.77 1.60 -5.70
N ILE A 66 7.91 0.40 -5.13
CA ILE A 66 9.19 -0.33 -5.13
C ILE A 66 9.49 -1.05 -6.44
N PHE A 67 8.48 -1.25 -7.30
CA PHE A 67 8.61 -1.92 -8.59
C PHE A 67 8.61 -0.95 -9.77
N VAL A 68 8.36 0.34 -9.52
CA VAL A 68 8.61 1.37 -10.53
C VAL A 68 10.11 1.43 -10.75
N LEU A 69 10.57 0.78 -11.82
CA LEU A 69 11.94 0.93 -12.31
C LEU A 69 12.22 2.43 -12.44
N PRO A 70 13.41 2.91 -12.05
CA PRO A 70 13.79 4.30 -12.31
C PRO A 70 13.58 4.53 -13.81
N LYS A 71 12.71 5.51 -14.15
CA LYS A 71 12.62 5.99 -15.53
C LYS A 71 14.04 6.28 -15.95
N ARG A 72 14.56 5.50 -16.90
CA ARG A 72 15.84 5.76 -17.55
C ARG A 72 15.82 7.24 -17.90
N ALA A 73 16.73 8.02 -17.32
CA ALA A 73 16.88 9.41 -17.70
C ALA A 73 17.29 9.38 -19.17
N GLU A 74 16.33 9.62 -20.06
CA GLU A 74 16.61 9.96 -21.46
C GLU A 74 17.22 11.36 -21.44
N ASN A 75 18.49 11.44 -21.03
CA ASN A 75 19.35 12.56 -21.34
C ASN A 75 19.76 12.41 -22.81
N THR A 76 18.80 12.64 -23.71
CA THR A 76 19.08 12.92 -25.11
C THR A 76 19.37 14.41 -25.20
N THR A 77 20.64 14.77 -25.03
CA THR A 77 21.16 16.03 -25.58
C THR A 77 22.20 15.67 -26.64
N PRO A 78 21.84 15.66 -27.93
CA PRO A 78 22.81 15.82 -28.99
C PRO A 78 22.96 17.33 -29.24
N ALA A 79 24.15 17.86 -28.97
CA ALA A 79 24.66 19.09 -29.59
C ALA A 79 26.18 19.06 -29.55
#